data_AF-A0A7C5SC05-F1
#
_entry.id   AF-A0A7C5SC05-F1
#
_cell.length_a   1.000
_cell.length_b   1.000
_cell.length_c   1.000
_cell.angle_alpha   90.00
_cell.angle_beta   90.00
_cell.angle_gamma   90.00
#
_symmetry.space_group_name_H-M   'P 1'
#
loop_
_entity.id
_entity.type
_entity.pdbx_description
1 polymer ?
#
loop_
_entity_poly.entity_id
_entity_poly.type
_entity_poly.pdbx_seq_one_letter_code
_entity_poly.pdbx_strand_id
1 'polypeptide(L)' 'KLPHELLSRISNRIINEVQGINRVVYDITSKPPGTIEWE' A
#
# COMPACT_ATOMS: atom_id res chain seq x y z
N LYS A 1 -1.18 -11.19 6.65
CA LYS A 1 -1.45 -9.93 7.39
C LYS A 1 -0.11 -9.28 7.71
N LEU A 2 0.11 -8.04 7.28
CA LEU A 2 1.36 -7.31 7.54
C LEU A 2 1.25 -6.52 8.86
N PRO A 3 2.35 -6.32 9.61
CA PRO A 3 2.34 -5.48 10.81
C PRO A 3 1.96 -4.03 10.50
N HIS A 4 1.12 -3.41 11.33
CA HIS A 4 0.71 -2.02 11.14
C HIS A 4 1.88 -1.04 11.19
N GLU A 5 2.88 -1.30 12.04
CA GLU A 5 4.10 -0.47 12.12
C GLU A 5 4.88 -0.49 10.80
N LEU A 6 4.94 -1.64 10.12
CA LEU A 6 5.58 -1.77 8.82
C LEU A 6 4.87 -0.92 7.76
N LEU A 7 3.53 -1.02 7.71
CA LEU A 7 2.71 -0.24 6.78
C LEU A 7 2.86 1.27 7.04
N SER A 8 2.85 1.69 8.31
CA SER A 8 3.07 3.08 8.71
C SER A 8 4.44 3.59 8.23
N ARG A 9 5.51 2.82 8.49
CA ARG A 9 6.86 3.17 8.05
C ARG A 9 6.96 3.33 6.53
N ILE A 10 6.38 2.40 5.77
CA ILE A 10 6.41 2.43 4.29
C ILE A 10 5.64 3.65 3.77
N SER A 11 4.41 3.85 4.24
CA SER A 11 3.56 4.97 3.80
C SER A 11 4.19 6.34 4.04
N ASN A 12 4.78 6.55 5.24
CA ASN A 12 5.47 7.79 5.58
C ASN A 12 6.69 8.06 4.69
N ARG A 13 7.46 7.01 4.36
CA ARG A 13 8.60 7.17 3.45
C ARG A 13 8.16 7.56 2.04
N ILE A 14 7.18 6.87 1.48
CA ILE A 14 6.71 7.16 0.11
C ILE A 14 6.18 8.59 0.00
N ILE A 15 5.33 9.04 0.94
CA ILE A 15 4.75 10.40 0.90
C ILE A 15 5.84 11.48 1.00
N ASN A 16 6.89 11.25 1.80
CA ASN A 16 7.94 12.25 2.00
C ASN A 16 9.05 12.21 0.94
N GLU A 17 9.35 11.03 0.38
CA GLU A 17 10.45 10.82 -0.57
C GLU A 17 10.00 10.97 -2.04
N VAL A 18 8.70 10.78 -2.36
CA VAL A 18 8.20 10.80 -3.75
C VAL A 18 7.32 12.03 -4.01
N GLN A 19 7.89 13.01 -4.71
CA GLN A 19 7.18 14.22 -5.08
C GLN A 19 5.93 13.91 -5.93
N GLY A 20 4.80 14.52 -5.56
CA GLY A 20 3.53 14.35 -6.26
C GLY A 20 2.67 13.21 -5.73
N ILE A 21 3.17 12.39 -4.80
CA ILE A 21 2.39 11.35 -4.13
C ILE A 21 2.02 11.82 -2.71
N ASN A 22 0.72 11.82 -2.39
CA ASN A 22 0.21 12.21 -1.07
C ASN A 22 -0.64 11.13 -0.39
N ARG A 23 -0.81 9.96 -1.03
CA ARG A 23 -1.62 8.85 -0.53
C ARG A 23 -1.08 7.52 -1.00
N VAL A 24 -1.05 6.56 -0.07
CA VAL A 24 -0.63 5.18 -0.31
C VAL A 24 -1.73 4.27 0.24
N VAL A 25 -2.10 3.24 -0.51
CA VAL A 25 -3.08 2.23 -0.10
C VAL A 25 -2.45 0.84 -0.15
N TYR A 26 -2.91 -0.06 0.71
CA TYR A 26 -2.57 -1.47 0.68
C TYR A 26 -3.82 -2.26 0.31
N ASP A 27 -3.76 -3.00 -0.80
CA ASP A 27 -4.87 -3.83 -1.26
C ASP A 27 -5.08 -5.02 -0.32
N ILE A 28 -6.32 -5.20 0.13
CA ILE A 28 -6.74 -6.27 1.03
C ILE A 28 -7.70 -7.25 0.36
N THR A 29 -7.92 -7.09 -0.96
CA THR A 29 -8.80 -7.95 -1.74
C THR A 29 -8.19 -9.34 -1.85
N SER A 30 -8.95 -10.35 -1.45
CA SER A 30 -8.51 -11.74 -1.58
C SER A 30 -8.71 -12.23 -3.01
N LYS A 31 -7.90 -13.19 -3.43
CA LYS A 31 -8.17 -14.03 -4.59
C LYS A 31 -8.89 -15.29 -4.12
N PRO A 32 -10.14 -15.58 -4.52
CA PRO A 32 -11.15 -14.73 -5.19
C PRO A 32 -11.82 -13.74 -4.20
N PRO A 33 -12.46 -12.65 -4.65
CA PRO A 33 -12.92 -12.34 -6.02
C PRO A 33 -11.95 -11.51 -6.89
N GLY A 34 -10.83 -11.04 -6.34
CA GLY A 34 -9.84 -10.24 -7.08
C GLY A 34 -8.76 -11.03 -7.80
N THR A 35 -8.00 -10.36 -8.66
CA THR A 35 -6.73 -10.82 -9.24
C THR A 35 -5.54 -10.31 -8.45
N ILE A 36 -4.34 -10.88 -8.69
CA ILE A 36 -3.10 -10.43 -8.03
C ILE A 36 -2.67 -9.07 -8.60
N GLU A 37 -2.66 -8.96 -9.92
CA GLU A 37 -2.40 -7.72 -10.64
C GLU A 37 -3.68 -6.89 -10.76
N TRP A 38 -3.50 -5.58 -10.95
CA TRP A 38 -4.59 -4.61 -11.08
C TRP A 38 -5.18 -4.51 -12.50
N GLU A 39 -4.48 -5.01 -13.52
CA GLU A 39 -4.91 -5.06 -14.94
C GLU A 39 -4.45 -6.36 -15.61
#